data_AF-A0A8S8Z7G1-F1
#
_entry.id   AF-A0A8S8Z7G1-F1
#
_cell.length_a   1.000
_cell.length_b   1.000
_cell.length_c   1.000
_cell.angle_alpha   90.00
_cell.angle_beta   90.00
_cell.angle_gamma   90.00
#
_symmetry.space_group_name_H-M   'P 1'
#
loop_
_entity.id
_entity.type
_entity.pdbx_description
1 polymer ?
#
loop_
_entity_poly.entity_id
_entity_poly.type
_entity_poly.pdbx_seq_one_letter_code
_entity_poly.pdbx_strand_id
1 'polypeptide(L)' 'MEEFQNRYWPRKYIADHEGYIRFDHIGEGAYAETEKVIQLLLEERSVHLEIH' A
#
# COMPACT_ATOMS: atom_id res chain seq x y z
N MET A 1 26.43 -4.95 -22.42
CA MET A 1 25.74 -3.74 -21.93
C MET A 1 24.82 -4.20 -20.83
N GLU A 2 25.28 -4.10 -19.57
CA GLU A 2 24.42 -4.34 -18.41
C GLU A 2 23.55 -3.10 -18.24
N GLU A 3 22.36 -3.14 -18.82
CA GLU A 3 21.31 -2.17 -18.52
C GLU A 3 21.01 -2.28 -17.03
N PHE A 4 21.28 -1.21 -16.30
CA PHE A 4 21.00 -1.09 -14.88
C PHE A 4 19.58 -1.58 -14.61
N GLN A 5 19.48 -2.80 -14.06
CA GLN A 5 18.28 -3.33 -13.46
C GLN A 5 17.98 -2.50 -12.21
N ASN A 6 17.58 -1.25 -12.44
CA ASN A 6 17.23 -0.33 -11.38
C ASN A 6 15.91 -0.86 -10.84
N ARG A 7 16.01 -1.75 -9.85
CA ARG A 7 14.90 -2.22 -9.02
C ARG A 7 14.38 -0.98 -8.33
N TYR A 8 13.42 -0.32 -8.98
CA TYR A 8 12.98 1.02 -8.68
C TYR A 8 12.83 1.22 -7.17
N TRP A 9 13.72 2.02 -6.61
CA TRP A 9 13.84 2.28 -5.19
C TRP A 9 13.62 3.78 -4.97
N PRO A 10 12.86 4.19 -3.95
CA PRO A 10 12.09 3.35 -3.04
C PRO A 10 10.79 2.83 -3.68
N ARG A 11 10.25 1.75 -3.10
CA ARG A 11 8.93 1.18 -3.44
C ARG A 11 8.13 0.94 -2.18
N LYS A 12 6.83 1.23 -2.21
CA LYS A 12 5.91 1.14 -1.07
C LYS A 12 4.82 0.11 -1.39
N TYR A 13 4.58 -0.78 -0.44
CA TYR A 13 3.47 -1.74 -0.48
C TYR A 13 2.59 -1.52 0.75
N ILE A 14 1.28 -1.52 0.56
CA ILE A 14 0.31 -1.48 1.66
C ILE A 14 -0.59 -2.70 1.52
N ALA A 15 -0.72 -3.45 2.61
CA ALA A 15 -1.61 -4.61 2.69
C ALA A 15 -2.74 -4.34 3.68
N ASP A 16 -3.88 -4.99 3.46
CA ASP A 16 -5.00 -4.99 4.39
C ASP A 16 -4.81 -5.94 5.58
N HIS A 17 -5.82 -6.02 6.43
CA HIS A 17 -5.84 -6.85 7.63
C HIS A 17 -5.94 -8.36 7.34
N GLU A 18 -6.29 -8.75 6.11
CA GLU A 18 -6.36 -10.13 5.64
C GLU A 18 -5.05 -10.54 4.92
N GLY A 19 -4.16 -9.59 4.64
CA GLY A 19 -2.84 -9.81 4.05
C GLY A 19 -2.79 -9.61 2.54
N TYR A 20 -3.83 -9.07 1.90
CA TYR A 20 -3.79 -8.77 0.47
C TYR A 20 -3.15 -7.41 0.21
N ILE A 21 -2.36 -7.31 -0.87
CA ILE A 21 -1.76 -6.04 -1.29
C ILE A 21 -2.85 -5.16 -1.92
N ARG A 22 -3.05 -3.98 -1.35
CA ARG A 22 -4.07 -3.01 -1.77
C ARG A 22 -3.47 -1.78 -2.42
N PHE A 23 -2.18 -1.55 -2.23
CA PHE A 23 -1.46 -0.47 -2.88
C PHE A 23 0.00 -0.84 -3.13
N ASP A 24 0.46 -0.43 -4.30
CA ASP A 24 1.80 -0.65 -4.81
C ASP A 24 2.26 0.62 -5.52
N HIS A 25 3.29 1.28 -5.01
CA HIS A 25 3.79 2.53 -5.56
C HIS A 25 5.31 2.53 -5.67
N ILE A 26 5.79 2.93 -6.83
CA ILE A 26 7.21 3.04 -7.16
C ILE A 26 7.61 4.51 -7.15
N GLY A 27 8.71 4.83 -6.46
CA GLY A 27 9.28 6.17 -6.39
C GLY A 27 8.94 6.91 -5.11
N GLU A 28 9.56 8.08 -4.95
CA GLU A 28 9.26 9.00 -3.85
C GLU A 28 8.00 9.81 -4.17
N GLY A 29 7.06 9.88 -3.23
CA GLY A 29 5.80 10.60 -3.41
C GLY A 29 4.56 9.80 -3.04
N ALA A 30 3.44 10.17 -3.66
CA ALA A 30 2.10 9.61 -3.45
C ALA A 30 1.67 9.56 -1.99
N TYR A 31 2.13 10.51 -1.16
CA TYR A 31 1.83 10.53 0.28
C TYR A 31 0.33 10.66 0.56
N ALA A 32 -0.36 11.56 -0.16
CA ALA A 32 -1.80 11.73 -0.01
C ALA A 32 -2.60 10.50 -0.47
N GLU A 33 -2.14 9.81 -1.52
CA GLU A 33 -2.76 8.57 -1.99
C GLU A 33 -2.52 7.42 -1.01
N THR A 34 -1.28 7.30 -0.50
CA THR A 34 -0.89 6.35 0.54
C THR A 34 -1.75 6.55 1.79
N GLU A 35 -1.92 7.79 2.24
CA GLU A 35 -2.73 8.11 3.43
C GLU A 35 -4.20 7.75 3.22
N LYS A 36 -4.79 8.08 2.06
CA LYS A 36 -6.16 7.68 1.72
C LYS A 36 -6.36 6.16 1.74
N VAL A 37 -5.41 5.41 1.19
CA VAL A 37 -5.44 3.94 1.24
C VAL A 37 -5.42 3.48 2.69
N ILE A 38 -4.52 3.99 3.52
CA ILE A 38 -4.43 3.59 4.94
C ILE A 38 -5.74 3.85 5.67
N GLN A 39 -6.36 5.02 5.49
CA GLN A 39 -7.67 5.33 6.09
C GLN A 39 -8.73 4.33 5.67
N LEU A 40 -8.85 4.05 4.37
CA LEU A 40 -9.81 3.09 3.83
C LEU A 40 -9.61 1.68 4.42
N LEU A 41 -8.36 1.20 4.51
CA LEU A 41 -8.07 -0.11 5.08
C LEU A 41 -8.38 -0.20 6.58
N LEU A 42 -8.21 0.91 7.32
CA LEU A 42 -8.59 0.98 8.72
C LEU A 42 -10.12 0.97 8.89
N GLU A 43 -10.86 1.67 8.03
CA GLU A 43 -12.33 1.62 8.00
C GLU A 43 -12.82 0.20 7.67
N GLU A 44 -12.29 -0.42 6.60
CA GLU A 44 -12.62 -1.81 6.21
C GLU A 44 -12.38 -2.79 7.38
N ARG A 45 -11.23 -2.67 8.06
CA ARG A 45 -10.92 -3.49 9.24
C ARG A 45 -11.88 -3.24 10.40
N SER A 46 -12.27 -1.98 10.64
CA SER A 46 -13.17 -1.63 11.75
C SER A 46 -14.55 -2.24 11.52
N VAL A 47 -15.09 -2.09 10.31
CA VAL A 47 -16.37 -2.71 9.91
C VAL A 47 -16.30 -4.24 10.05
N HIS A 48 -15.19 -4.88 9.66
CA HIS A 48 -15.02 -6.32 9.79
C HIS A 48 -15.10 -6.79 11.26
N LEU A 49 -14.53 -6.00 12.18
CA LEU A 49 -14.54 -6.31 13.63
C LEU A 49 -15.92 -6.08 14.27
N GLU A 50 -16.72 -5.15 13.78
CA GLU A 50 -18.08 -4.90 14.29
C GLU A 50 -19.09 -6.00 13.89
N ILE A 51 -18.76 -6.79 12.86
CA ILE A 51 -19.61 -7.88 12.35
C ILE A 51 -19.26 -9.24 12.99
N HIS A 52 -18.16 -9.34 13.74
CA HIS A 52 -17.73 -10.53 14.48
C HIS A 52 -18.09 -10.45 15.98
#